data_AF-A0A9D1HUE7-F1
#
_entry.id   AF-A0A9D1HUE7-F1
#
_cell.length_a   1.000
_cell.length_b   1.000
_cell.length_c   1.000
_cell.angle_alpha   90.00
_cell.angle_beta   90.00
_cell.angle_gamma   90.00
#
_symmetry.space_group_name_H-M   'P 1'
#
loop_
_entity.id
_entity.type
_entity.pdbx_description
1 polymer ?
#
loop_
_entity_poly.entity_id
_entity_poly.type
_entity_poly.pdbx_seq_one_letter_code
_entity_poly.pdbx_strand_id
1 'polypeptide(L)'
;MIKENKPKLVRKVIQSSTSEKVRMALESVVTNGTGRPSYIDGYRVGGKTGTAQKVKDGKYMVGNYITSFMGFLPADDPQVIVYIAIDNAKGATQYGGTIAAPIVKTILEDAIETLEIPRRKGWTEKKYNYLDKKYATIPDVVGKSTEDAVKALDKFKVEFTGTGNRVRYQSPKAKTRIYEGETVRLYLTE
;
A
#
# COMPACT_ATOMS: atom_id res chain seq x y z
N MET A 1 30.55 19.96 13.93
CA MET A 1 30.92 18.56 14.24
C MET A 1 29.73 17.68 13.87
N ILE A 2 29.88 16.80 12.89
CA ILE A 2 28.83 15.85 12.50
C ILE A 2 29.07 14.56 13.29
N LYS A 3 28.06 14.10 14.04
CA LYS A 3 28.14 12.85 14.82
C LYS A 3 27.45 11.74 14.03
N GLU A 4 28.23 10.76 13.60
CA GLU A 4 27.71 9.55 12.94
C GLU A 4 27.22 8.55 14.00
N ASN A 5 25.96 8.11 13.91
CA ASN A 5 25.39 7.11 14.79
C ASN A 5 25.24 5.78 14.04
N LYS A 6 26.09 4.80 14.36
CA LYS A 6 25.99 3.44 13.79
C LYS A 6 25.04 2.55 14.60
N PRO A 7 24.31 1.62 13.96
CA PRO A 7 23.45 0.67 14.67
C PRO A 7 24.25 -0.14 15.69
N LYS A 8 23.75 -0.21 16.93
CA LYS A 8 24.33 -1.04 18.00
C LYS A 8 23.38 -2.17 18.34
N LEU A 9 23.79 -3.42 18.07
CA LEU A 9 23.02 -4.59 18.46
C LEU A 9 23.01 -4.72 19.98
N VAL A 10 21.82 -4.70 20.58
CA VAL A 10 21.65 -4.88 22.04
C VAL A 10 21.55 -6.36 22.40
N ARG A 11 20.68 -7.12 21.72
CA ARG A 11 20.50 -8.57 21.91
C ARG A 11 19.70 -9.20 20.78
N LYS A 12 19.83 -10.52 20.62
CA LYS A 12 19.01 -11.35 19.73
C LYS A 12 17.95 -12.07 20.56
N VAL A 13 16.69 -11.62 20.47
CA VAL A 13 15.58 -12.15 21.29
C VAL A 13 14.95 -13.41 20.68
N ILE A 14 14.96 -13.52 19.35
CA ILE A 14 14.40 -14.67 18.61
C ILE A 14 15.35 -15.11 17.49
N GLN A 15 15.18 -16.35 17.03
CA GLN A 15 15.89 -16.86 15.86
C GLN A 15 15.41 -16.16 14.58
N SER A 16 16.28 -16.09 13.58
CA SER A 16 15.99 -15.44 12.30
C SER A 16 14.83 -16.14 11.57
N SER A 17 14.77 -17.48 11.64
CA SER A 17 13.69 -18.30 11.10
C SER A 17 12.33 -18.03 11.78
N THR A 18 12.33 -17.76 13.09
CA THR A 18 11.11 -17.35 13.82
C THR A 18 10.66 -15.96 13.35
N SER A 19 11.59 -15.01 13.21
CA SER A 19 11.28 -13.67 12.71
C SER A 19 10.69 -13.72 11.30
N GLU A 20 11.26 -14.54 10.42
CA GLU A 20 10.75 -14.76 9.06
C GLU A 20 9.31 -15.28 9.05
N LYS A 21 9.00 -16.30 9.86
CA LYS A 21 7.63 -16.82 10.02
C LYS A 21 6.65 -15.75 10.50
N VAL A 22 7.06 -14.95 11.48
CA VAL A 22 6.23 -13.84 11.99
C VAL A 22 6.00 -12.78 10.90
N ARG A 23 7.03 -12.42 10.12
CA ARG A 23 6.89 -11.46 9.03
C ARG A 23 5.91 -11.94 7.95
N MET A 24 5.97 -13.21 7.57
CA MET A 24 5.01 -13.82 6.64
C MET A 24 3.58 -13.79 7.19
N ALA A 25 3.39 -14.08 8.48
CA ALA A 25 2.08 -13.98 9.11
C ALA A 25 1.54 -12.53 9.11
N LEU A 26 2.41 -11.55 9.37
CA LEU A 26 2.06 -10.13 9.37
C LEU A 26 1.80 -9.57 7.96
N GLU A 27 2.44 -10.11 6.92
CA GLU A 27 2.06 -9.84 5.53
C GLU A 27 0.64 -10.34 5.24
N SER A 28 0.28 -11.53 5.74
CA SER A 28 -1.10 -12.05 5.62
C SER A 28 -2.13 -11.18 6.34
N VAL A 29 -1.78 -10.47 7.41
CA VAL A 29 -2.71 -9.53 8.07
C VAL A 29 -3.04 -8.35 7.14
N VAL A 30 -2.08 -7.90 6.34
CA VAL A 30 -2.27 -6.82 5.38
C VAL A 30 -3.01 -7.31 4.13
N THR A 31 -2.75 -8.53 3.66
CA THR A 31 -3.43 -9.03 2.46
C THR A 31 -4.82 -9.61 2.73
N ASN A 32 -5.01 -10.28 3.86
CA ASN A 32 -6.23 -11.05 4.17
C ASN A 32 -6.96 -10.59 5.44
N GLY A 33 -6.35 -9.75 6.29
CA GLY A 33 -6.86 -9.44 7.63
C GLY A 33 -7.29 -7.99 7.84
N THR A 34 -7.15 -7.50 9.07
CA THR A 34 -7.56 -6.14 9.47
C THR A 34 -6.60 -5.04 9.00
N GLY A 35 -5.41 -5.40 8.50
CA GLY A 35 -4.41 -4.46 8.00
C GLY A 35 -4.58 -4.06 6.54
N ARG A 36 -5.62 -4.55 5.85
CA ARG A 36 -5.87 -4.32 4.41
C ARG A 36 -5.80 -2.87 3.92
N PRO A 37 -6.19 -1.86 4.70
CA PRO A 37 -6.03 -0.48 4.28
C PRO A 37 -4.57 -0.04 4.08
N SER A 38 -3.58 -0.78 4.60
CA SER A 38 -2.15 -0.54 4.36
C SER A 38 -1.55 -1.35 3.22
N TYR A 39 -2.35 -2.04 2.40
CA TYR A 39 -1.85 -2.76 1.23
C TYR A 39 -1.36 -1.78 0.16
N ILE A 40 -0.17 -2.05 -0.39
CA ILE A 40 0.44 -1.32 -1.49
C ILE A 40 0.70 -2.32 -2.62
N ASP A 41 0.17 -2.06 -3.82
CA ASP A 41 0.30 -2.99 -4.94
C ASP A 41 1.75 -3.11 -5.41
N GLY A 42 2.21 -4.34 -5.66
CA GLY A 42 3.59 -4.62 -6.04
C GLY A 42 4.61 -4.56 -4.91
N TYR A 43 4.18 -4.33 -3.66
CA TYR A 43 5.04 -4.32 -2.48
C TYR A 43 4.57 -5.31 -1.42
N ARG A 44 5.55 -5.92 -0.74
CA ARG A 44 5.30 -6.82 0.38
C ARG A 44 5.22 -5.99 1.66
N VAL A 45 4.01 -5.70 2.11
CA VAL A 45 3.78 -4.94 3.34
C VAL A 45 3.35 -5.88 4.44
N GLY A 46 4.08 -5.88 5.55
CA GLY A 46 3.69 -6.56 6.78
C GLY A 46 3.18 -5.55 7.81
N GLY A 47 2.22 -5.95 8.63
CA GLY A 47 1.79 -5.06 9.71
C GLY A 47 0.74 -5.63 10.64
N LYS A 48 0.48 -4.91 11.73
CA LYS A 48 -0.51 -5.28 12.73
C LYS A 48 -1.26 -4.08 13.28
N THR A 49 -2.58 -4.23 13.33
CA THR A 49 -3.48 -3.29 14.01
C THR A 49 -3.48 -3.50 15.53
N GLY A 50 -3.54 -2.41 16.29
CA GLY A 50 -3.83 -2.37 17.71
C GLY A 50 -5.00 -1.44 18.02
N THR A 51 -5.84 -1.82 18.97
CA THR A 51 -6.94 -0.99 19.49
C THR A 51 -7.02 -1.23 20.99
N ALA A 52 -6.38 -0.36 21.78
CA ALA A 52 -6.28 -0.52 23.23
C ALA A 52 -7.31 0.35 23.93
N GLN A 53 -8.14 -0.25 24.80
CA GLN A 53 -9.07 0.49 25.65
C GLN A 53 -8.31 1.21 26.77
N LYS A 54 -8.63 2.50 26.99
CA LYS A 54 -8.08 3.23 28.14
C LYS A 54 -8.82 2.86 29.41
N VAL A 55 -8.11 2.91 30.54
CA VAL A 55 -8.66 2.63 31.87
C VAL A 55 -8.75 3.91 32.67
N LYS A 56 -9.87 4.09 33.37
CA LYS A 56 -10.06 5.12 34.40
C LYS A 56 -10.73 4.47 35.61
N ASP A 57 -10.18 4.69 36.80
CA ASP A 57 -10.69 4.17 38.07
C ASP A 57 -10.90 2.64 38.06
N GLY A 58 -9.94 1.91 37.48
CA GLY A 58 -9.97 0.44 37.36
C GLY A 58 -10.96 -0.11 36.34
N LYS A 59 -11.63 0.73 35.55
CA LYS A 59 -12.62 0.32 34.54
C LYS A 59 -12.23 0.80 33.14
N TYR A 60 -12.53 -0.01 32.14
CA TYR A 60 -12.37 0.40 30.74
C TYR A 60 -13.35 1.51 30.38
N MET A 61 -12.82 2.55 29.73
CA MET A 61 -13.60 3.68 29.25
C MET A 61 -14.31 3.31 27.95
N VAL A 62 -15.64 3.48 27.92
CA VAL A 62 -16.42 3.29 26.70
C VAL A 62 -16.09 4.40 25.70
N GLY A 63 -15.80 4.03 24.44
CA GLY A 63 -15.54 5.00 23.37
C GLY A 63 -14.20 5.73 23.51
N ASN A 64 -13.24 5.19 24.28
CA ASN A 64 -11.94 5.79 24.46
C ASN A 64 -10.82 4.76 24.25
N TYR A 65 -10.19 4.85 23.10
CA TYR A 65 -9.19 3.90 22.65
C TYR A 65 -7.94 4.61 22.15
N ILE A 66 -6.80 3.95 22.31
CA ILE A 66 -5.59 4.22 21.55
C ILE A 66 -5.61 3.29 20.34
N THR A 67 -5.80 3.85 19.15
CA THR A 67 -5.74 3.09 17.90
C THR A 67 -4.31 3.15 17.36
N SER A 68 -3.77 2.01 16.93
CA SER A 68 -2.40 1.95 16.44
C SER A 68 -2.23 1.00 15.27
N PHE A 69 -1.17 1.23 14.52
CA PHE A 69 -0.71 0.33 13.48
C PHE A 69 0.81 0.34 13.43
N MET A 70 1.39 -0.85 13.40
CA MET A 70 2.80 -1.06 13.06
C MET A 70 2.86 -1.66 11.67
N GLY A 71 3.54 -0.98 10.74
CA GLY A 71 3.78 -1.46 9.39
C GLY A 71 5.27 -1.51 9.07
N PHE A 72 5.67 -2.44 8.22
CA PHE A 72 7.04 -2.53 7.73
C PHE A 72 7.06 -3.03 6.28
N LEU A 73 8.09 -2.64 5.54
CA LEU A 73 8.32 -3.13 4.18
C LEU A 73 9.82 -3.07 3.81
N PRO A 74 10.25 -3.89 2.84
CA PRO A 74 9.56 -5.08 2.33
C PRO A 74 9.40 -6.20 3.39
N ALA A 75 8.35 -7.01 3.33
CA ALA A 75 8.07 -7.98 4.38
C ALA A 75 9.11 -9.12 4.44
N ASP A 76 9.80 -9.42 3.34
CA ASP A 76 10.86 -10.43 3.18
C ASP A 76 12.26 -9.94 3.56
N ASP A 77 12.50 -8.64 3.46
CA ASP A 77 13.76 -7.99 3.84
C ASP A 77 13.47 -6.55 4.28
N PRO A 78 13.00 -6.32 5.52
CA PRO A 78 12.47 -5.03 5.95
C PRO A 78 13.55 -3.94 5.98
N GLN A 79 13.27 -2.83 5.30
CA GLN A 79 14.12 -1.64 5.28
C GLN A 79 13.51 -0.48 6.06
N VAL A 80 12.18 -0.45 6.15
CA VAL A 80 11.42 0.60 6.84
C VAL A 80 10.44 -0.04 7.82
N ILE A 81 10.35 0.54 9.01
CA ILE A 81 9.32 0.25 10.01
C ILE A 81 8.68 1.57 10.44
N VAL A 82 7.36 1.58 10.52
CA VAL A 82 6.56 2.72 10.95
C VAL A 82 5.62 2.24 12.05
N TYR A 83 5.57 2.99 13.15
CA TYR A 83 4.59 2.79 14.20
C TYR A 83 3.82 4.09 14.43
N ILE A 84 2.50 4.01 14.36
CA ILE A 84 1.61 5.12 14.68
C ILE A 84 0.65 4.67 15.78
N ALA A 85 0.43 5.56 16.75
CA ALA A 85 -0.61 5.45 17.75
C ALA A 85 -1.35 6.79 17.84
N ILE A 86 -2.67 6.74 17.83
CA ILE A 86 -3.56 7.91 17.90
C ILE A 86 -4.43 7.74 19.13
N ASP A 87 -4.32 8.69 20.04
CA ASP A 87 -5.11 8.72 21.26
C ASP A 87 -6.51 9.28 20.97
N ASN A 88 -7.54 8.51 21.31
CA ASN A 88 -8.93 8.97 21.40
C ASN A 88 -9.44 9.68 20.12
N ALA A 89 -9.15 9.11 18.95
CA ALA A 89 -9.56 9.67 17.66
C ALA A 89 -11.09 9.94 17.59
N LYS A 90 -11.50 11.05 16.97
CA LYS A 90 -12.91 11.49 16.87
C LYS A 90 -13.40 11.48 15.43
N GLY A 91 -14.73 11.40 15.24
CA GLY A 91 -15.37 11.49 13.92
C GLY A 91 -15.25 10.23 13.06
N ALA A 92 -14.73 9.12 13.59
CA ALA A 92 -14.60 7.85 12.88
C ALA A 92 -14.71 6.65 13.83
N THR A 93 -14.96 5.46 13.27
CA THR A 93 -14.91 4.21 14.03
C THR A 93 -13.50 3.95 14.53
N GLN A 94 -13.33 3.82 15.85
CA GLN A 94 -12.02 3.73 16.52
C GLN A 94 -11.39 2.33 16.42
N TYR A 95 -11.01 1.92 15.21
CA TYR A 95 -10.20 0.74 14.97
C TYR A 95 -8.84 1.10 14.37
N GLY A 96 -7.77 0.42 14.79
CA GLY A 96 -6.42 0.64 14.24
C GLY A 96 -6.34 0.48 12.72
N GLY A 97 -7.10 -0.46 12.15
CA GLY A 97 -7.18 -0.66 10.70
C GLY A 97 -7.88 0.50 9.97
N THR A 98 -8.85 1.16 10.59
CA THR A 98 -9.61 2.25 9.97
C THR A 98 -8.84 3.57 10.02
N ILE A 99 -8.13 3.83 11.12
CA ILE A 99 -7.53 5.14 11.38
C ILE A 99 -6.02 5.12 11.11
N ALA A 100 -5.28 4.21 11.74
CA ALA A 100 -3.82 4.24 11.71
C ALA A 100 -3.23 3.57 10.46
N ALA A 101 -3.85 2.50 9.95
CA ALA A 101 -3.32 1.77 8.79
C ALA A 101 -3.21 2.61 7.50
N PRO A 102 -4.21 3.46 7.12
CA PRO A 102 -4.07 4.34 5.96
C PRO A 102 -2.95 5.37 6.11
N ILE A 103 -2.74 5.92 7.31
CA ILE A 103 -1.68 6.90 7.56
C ILE A 103 -0.30 6.22 7.42
N VAL A 104 -0.16 5.02 8.00
CA VAL A 104 1.06 4.23 7.82
C VAL A 104 1.28 3.90 6.35
N LYS A 105 0.23 3.58 5.58
CA LYS A 105 0.33 3.36 4.13
C LYS A 105 0.99 4.54 3.43
N THR A 106 0.50 5.76 3.66
CA THR A 106 1.03 6.98 3.02
C THR A 106 2.51 7.18 3.33
N ILE A 107 2.91 7.03 4.59
CA ILE A 107 4.33 7.15 4.99
C ILE A 107 5.20 6.08 4.31
N LEU A 108 4.66 4.86 4.18
CA LEU A 108 5.35 3.76 3.52
C LEU A 108 5.48 3.98 2.00
N GLU A 109 4.48 4.58 1.35
CA GLU A 109 4.54 4.99 -0.06
C GLU A 109 5.61 6.09 -0.26
N ASP A 110 5.63 7.11 0.60
CA ASP A 110 6.65 8.17 0.56
C ASP A 110 8.06 7.60 0.79
N ALA A 111 8.21 6.63 1.70
CA ALA A 111 9.48 5.97 1.97
C ALA A 111 9.95 5.08 0.81
N ILE A 112 9.02 4.43 0.09
CA ILE A 112 9.34 3.68 -1.13
C ILE A 112 9.96 4.60 -2.17
N GLU A 113 9.36 5.77 -2.40
CA GLU A 113 9.85 6.73 -3.37
C GLU A 113 11.18 7.35 -2.93
N THR A 114 11.27 7.79 -1.67
CA THR A 114 12.45 8.49 -1.13
C THR A 114 13.68 7.60 -1.03
N LEU A 115 13.49 6.34 -0.66
CA LEU A 115 14.58 5.37 -0.47
C LEU A 115 14.77 4.45 -1.69
N GLU A 116 14.04 4.71 -2.78
CA GLU A 116 14.08 3.94 -4.02
C GLU A 116 13.92 2.43 -3.80
N ILE A 117 13.02 2.04 -2.89
CA ILE A 117 12.83 0.64 -2.51
C ILE A 117 12.28 -0.12 -3.71
N PRO A 118 12.99 -1.15 -4.23
CA PRO A 118 12.54 -1.86 -5.41
C PRO A 118 11.34 -2.75 -5.11
N ARG A 119 10.48 -2.92 -6.12
CA ARG A 119 9.41 -3.92 -6.08
C ARG A 119 9.99 -5.33 -5.88
N ARG A 120 9.39 -6.10 -4.98
CA ARG A 120 9.78 -7.50 -4.72
C ARG A 120 8.91 -8.45 -5.52
N LYS A 121 9.48 -9.56 -6.04
CA LYS A 121 8.70 -10.65 -6.65
C LYS A 121 7.97 -11.44 -5.56
N GLY A 122 6.90 -12.13 -5.93
CA GLY A 122 6.15 -13.01 -5.01
C GLY A 122 5.40 -12.27 -3.91
N TRP A 123 4.99 -11.02 -4.16
CA TRP A 123 4.05 -10.35 -3.26
C TRP A 123 2.72 -11.09 -3.29
N THR A 124 2.08 -11.17 -2.14
CA THR A 124 0.77 -11.81 -2.05
C THR A 124 -0.26 -10.86 -2.64
N GLU A 125 -0.98 -11.29 -3.67
CA GLU A 125 -2.07 -10.48 -4.22
C GLU A 125 -3.17 -10.29 -3.16
N LYS A 126 -3.68 -9.06 -3.08
CA LYS A 126 -4.82 -8.76 -2.22
C LYS A 126 -6.03 -9.57 -2.70
N LYS A 127 -6.61 -10.39 -1.83
CA LYS A 127 -7.94 -10.99 -2.08
C LYS A 127 -8.98 -9.87 -2.06
N TYR A 128 -9.46 -9.39 -3.19
CA TYR A 128 -10.41 -8.27 -3.24
C TYR A 128 -11.78 -8.64 -2.64
N ASN A 129 -12.29 -7.79 -1.77
CA ASN A 129 -13.68 -7.82 -1.32
C ASN A 129 -14.53 -6.96 -2.27
N TYR A 130 -15.86 -7.11 -2.23
CA TYR A 130 -16.78 -6.35 -3.10
C TYR A 130 -16.55 -4.83 -3.07
N LEU A 131 -16.14 -4.28 -1.93
CA LEU A 131 -15.90 -2.85 -1.73
C LEU A 131 -14.48 -2.38 -2.10
N ASP A 132 -13.57 -3.30 -2.46
CA ASP A 132 -12.20 -2.92 -2.78
C ASP A 132 -12.05 -2.43 -4.23
N LYS A 133 -11.28 -1.36 -4.41
CA LYS A 133 -10.79 -0.95 -5.73
C LYS A 133 -9.83 -2.01 -6.25
N LYS A 134 -10.16 -2.63 -7.40
CA LYS A 134 -9.34 -3.64 -8.06
C LYS A 134 -8.20 -2.96 -8.82
N TYR A 135 -7.04 -3.60 -8.86
CA TYR A 135 -5.94 -3.17 -9.73
C TYR A 135 -5.90 -4.04 -10.97
N ALA A 136 -5.67 -3.41 -12.12
CA ALA A 136 -5.45 -4.09 -13.39
C ALA A 136 -4.16 -3.60 -14.05
N THR A 137 -3.50 -4.49 -14.78
CA THR A 137 -2.32 -4.15 -15.58
C THR A 137 -2.76 -3.39 -16.83
N ILE A 138 -2.16 -2.23 -17.08
CA ILE A 138 -2.43 -1.44 -18.28
C ILE A 138 -1.82 -2.17 -19.49
N PRO A 139 -2.61 -2.52 -20.51
CA PRO A 139 -2.10 -3.08 -21.75
C PRO A 139 -1.29 -2.04 -22.54
N ASP A 140 -0.43 -2.54 -23.42
CA ASP A 140 0.25 -1.69 -24.39
C ASP A 140 -0.71 -1.36 -25.55
N VAL A 141 -0.99 -0.06 -25.70
CA VAL A 141 -1.85 0.48 -26.75
C VAL A 141 -1.10 1.45 -27.66
N VAL A 142 0.20 1.65 -27.46
CA VAL A 142 1.02 2.47 -28.36
C VAL A 142 1.03 1.85 -29.76
N GLY A 143 0.81 2.68 -30.78
CA GLY A 143 0.72 2.29 -32.19
C GLY A 143 -0.65 1.77 -32.63
N LYS A 144 -1.59 1.52 -31.70
CA LYS A 144 -2.96 1.09 -32.02
C LYS A 144 -3.84 2.25 -32.48
N SER A 145 -4.94 1.91 -33.15
CA SER A 145 -6.01 2.86 -33.46
C SER A 145 -6.72 3.32 -32.18
N THR A 146 -7.40 4.46 -32.21
CA THR A 146 -8.21 4.95 -31.09
C THR A 146 -9.28 3.93 -30.65
N GLU A 147 -9.91 3.26 -31.61
CA GLU A 147 -10.94 2.23 -31.37
C GLU A 147 -10.36 0.99 -30.68
N ASP A 148 -9.24 0.47 -31.19
CA ASP A 148 -8.58 -0.70 -30.60
C ASP A 148 -7.98 -0.39 -29.23
N ALA A 149 -7.53 0.85 -29.02
CA ALA A 149 -7.03 1.31 -27.74
C ALA A 149 -8.16 1.35 -26.68
N VAL A 150 -9.34 1.86 -27.04
CA VAL A 150 -10.51 1.88 -26.13
C VAL A 150 -10.97 0.48 -25.79
N LYS A 151 -11.03 -0.43 -26.77
CA LYS A 151 -11.38 -1.84 -26.52
C LYS A 151 -10.37 -2.53 -25.61
N ALA A 152 -9.08 -2.25 -25.78
CA ALA A 152 -8.04 -2.83 -24.93
C ALA A 152 -8.07 -2.25 -23.51
N LEU A 153 -8.57 -1.02 -23.32
CA LEU A 153 -8.63 -0.32 -22.03
C LEU A 153 -10.03 -0.34 -21.41
N ASP A 154 -10.82 -1.38 -21.66
CA ASP A 154 -12.21 -1.56 -21.19
C ASP A 154 -12.39 -1.37 -19.67
N LYS A 155 -11.37 -1.70 -18.88
CA LYS A 155 -11.35 -1.55 -17.42
C LYS A 155 -10.95 -0.17 -16.92
N PHE A 156 -10.62 0.76 -17.80
CA PHE A 156 -10.08 2.07 -17.47
C PHE A 156 -10.87 3.18 -18.15
N LYS A 157 -10.78 4.40 -17.61
CA LYS A 157 -11.28 5.59 -18.30
C LYS A 157 -10.22 6.02 -19.31
N VAL A 158 -10.61 6.36 -20.53
CA VAL A 158 -9.68 6.79 -21.58
C VAL A 158 -9.89 8.27 -21.87
N GLU A 159 -8.82 9.05 -21.77
CA GLU A 159 -8.79 10.46 -22.16
C GLU A 159 -7.84 10.63 -23.36
N PHE A 160 -8.32 11.23 -24.43
CA PHE A 160 -7.52 11.52 -25.61
C PHE A 160 -7.02 12.96 -25.61
N THR A 161 -5.82 13.17 -26.14
CA THR A 161 -5.24 14.50 -26.37
C THR A 161 -4.50 14.51 -27.69
N GLY A 162 -4.68 15.55 -28.51
CA GLY A 162 -4.05 15.69 -29.82
C GLY A 162 -5.00 15.45 -30.99
N THR A 163 -4.49 15.60 -32.22
CA THR A 163 -5.19 15.35 -33.49
C THR A 163 -4.60 14.09 -34.13
N GLY A 164 -5.44 13.18 -34.61
CA GLY A 164 -5.02 11.92 -35.23
C GLY A 164 -5.88 10.71 -34.82
N ASN A 165 -5.58 9.55 -35.40
CA ASN A 165 -6.30 8.29 -35.13
C ASN A 165 -5.40 7.18 -34.55
N ARG A 166 -4.13 7.49 -34.27
CA ARG A 166 -3.16 6.53 -33.70
C ARG A 166 -2.57 7.02 -32.39
N VAL A 167 -2.42 6.10 -31.45
CA VAL A 167 -1.79 6.37 -30.16
C VAL A 167 -0.28 6.44 -30.33
N ARG A 168 0.31 7.60 -30.09
CA ARG A 168 1.77 7.77 -30.05
C ARG A 168 2.34 7.54 -28.66
N TYR A 169 1.60 7.92 -27.63
CA TYR A 169 2.05 7.82 -26.26
C TYR A 169 0.88 7.52 -25.32
N GLN A 170 1.16 6.77 -24.26
CA GLN A 170 0.20 6.46 -23.20
C GLN A 170 0.78 6.81 -21.84
N SER A 171 -0.07 7.31 -20.94
CA SER A 171 0.25 7.55 -19.54
C SER A 171 -0.90 7.09 -18.65
N PRO A 172 -0.67 6.23 -17.65
CA PRO A 172 0.62 5.64 -17.27
C PRO A 172 1.19 4.64 -18.28
N LYS A 173 2.49 4.30 -18.14
CA LYS A 173 3.21 3.42 -19.07
C LYS A 173 2.57 2.02 -19.13
N ALA A 174 2.70 1.35 -20.27
CA ALA A 174 2.28 -0.04 -20.43
C ALA A 174 2.91 -0.94 -19.34
N LYS A 175 2.18 -1.99 -18.97
CA LYS A 175 2.55 -2.95 -17.91
C LYS A 175 2.59 -2.37 -16.49
N THR A 176 2.22 -1.10 -16.30
CA THR A 176 1.96 -0.52 -14.97
C THR A 176 0.64 -1.06 -14.43
N ARG A 177 0.50 -1.19 -13.11
CA ARG A 177 -0.76 -1.59 -12.46
C ARG A 177 -1.39 -0.37 -11.80
N ILE A 178 -2.66 -0.11 -12.12
CA ILE A 178 -3.44 1.03 -11.62
C ILE A 178 -4.86 0.57 -11.26
N TYR A 179 -5.65 1.42 -10.60
CA TYR A 179 -7.02 1.05 -10.22
C TYR A 179 -7.92 0.90 -11.47
N GLU A 180 -8.81 -0.09 -11.45
CA GLU A 180 -9.91 -0.16 -12.42
C GLU A 180 -10.74 1.14 -12.31
N GLY A 181 -11.03 1.75 -13.46
CA GLY A 181 -11.71 3.04 -13.57
C GLY A 181 -10.84 4.29 -13.42
N GLU A 182 -9.52 4.16 -13.19
CA GLU A 182 -8.58 5.28 -13.34
C GLU A 182 -8.40 5.69 -14.79
N THR A 183 -7.96 6.94 -14.98
CA THR A 183 -7.77 7.54 -16.29
C THR A 183 -6.42 7.16 -16.89
N VAL A 184 -6.47 6.57 -18.08
CA VAL A 184 -5.32 6.41 -18.99
C VAL A 184 -5.41 7.49 -20.06
N ARG A 185 -4.39 8.36 -20.11
CA ARG A 185 -4.28 9.44 -21.09
C ARG A 185 -3.52 8.94 -22.31
N LEU A 186 -4.12 9.09 -23.47
CA LEU A 186 -3.57 8.72 -24.76
C LEU A 186 -3.29 9.97 -25.58
N TYR A 187 -2.04 10.15 -25.96
CA TYR A 187 -1.64 11.23 -26.85
C TYR A 187 -1.65 10.71 -28.29
N LEU A 188 -2.41 11.40 -29.13
CA LEU A 188 -2.58 11.14 -30.55
C LEU A 188 -1.71 12.11 -31.35
N THR A 189 -1.17 11.63 -32.45
CA THR A 189 -0.56 12.48 -33.48
C THR A 189 -1.09 12.08 -34.83
N GLU A 190 -1.06 13.02 -35.78
CA GLU A 190 -1.35 12.79 -37.19
C GLU A 190 -0.53 11.63 -37.77
#